data_AF-C7Z307-F1
#
_entry.id   AF-C7Z307-F1
#
_cell.length_a   1.000
_cell.length_b   1.000
_cell.length_c   1.000
_cell.angle_alpha   90.00
_cell.angle_beta   90.00
_cell.angle_gamma   90.00
#
_symmetry.space_group_name_H-M   'P 1'
#
loop_
_entity.id
_entity.type
_entity.pdbx_description
1 polymer ?
#
loop_
_entity_poly.entity_id
_entity_poly.type
_entity_poly.pdbx_seq_one_letter_code
_entity_poly.pdbx_strand_id
1 'polypeptide(L)'
;ESSMWSLARSWLDECFQGHNKCSAPQSPDFSPTRLVEIVDSTTFRVIECRSIKTSQRYVAFSHCWGEVETLKLLKVNKPRLETGISISELPQSYREAIDACIRLNFKFIWIDSLCIIQDSTDDWRAESATMMHVYGNALLTIAAAAAAESSESSLAHRDPLNI
;
A
#
# COMPACT_ATOMS: atom_id res chain seq x y z
N GLU A 1 -8.63 22.36 3.54
CA GLU A 1 -8.30 21.00 3.07
C GLU A 1 -9.38 20.54 2.11
N SER A 2 -9.03 19.75 1.07
CA SER A 2 -10.02 19.24 0.11
C SER A 2 -11.12 18.42 0.83
N SER A 3 -12.39 18.66 0.46
CA SER A 3 -13.58 18.04 1.07
C SER A 3 -13.55 16.50 1.04
N MET A 4 -12.83 15.91 0.08
CA MET A 4 -12.65 14.46 -0.05
C MET A 4 -11.89 13.85 1.12
N TRP A 5 -10.78 14.46 1.54
CA TRP A 5 -9.94 13.90 2.61
C TRP A 5 -10.62 14.00 3.97
N SER A 6 -11.38 15.07 4.23
CA SER A 6 -12.22 15.18 5.42
C SER A 6 -13.30 14.09 5.46
N LEU A 7 -13.95 13.81 4.32
CA LEU A 7 -14.97 12.77 4.23
C LEU A 7 -14.38 11.36 4.42
N ALA A 8 -13.24 11.08 3.79
CA ALA A 8 -12.53 9.81 3.96
C ALA A 8 -12.13 9.58 5.43
N ARG A 9 -11.63 10.63 6.11
CA ARG A 9 -11.32 10.56 7.55
C ARG A 9 -12.56 10.29 8.39
N SER A 10 -13.68 10.98 8.13
CA SER A 10 -14.91 10.73 8.90
C SER A 10 -15.43 9.31 8.75
N TRP A 11 -15.35 8.72 7.54
CA TRP A 11 -15.76 7.33 7.32
C TRP A 11 -14.83 6.35 8.03
N LEU A 12 -13.53 6.62 8.06
CA LEU A 12 -12.57 5.80 8.81
C LEU A 12 -12.80 5.90 10.31
N ASP A 13 -13.06 7.10 10.83
CA ASP A 13 -13.36 7.32 12.24
C ASP A 13 -14.64 6.57 12.66
N GLU A 14 -15.70 6.67 11.87
CA GLU A 14 -16.94 5.92 12.09
C GLU A 14 -16.68 4.40 12.07
N CYS A 15 -15.88 3.93 11.11
CA CYS A 15 -15.51 2.53 11.00
C CYS A 15 -14.77 2.02 12.24
N PHE A 16 -13.76 2.76 12.71
CA PHE A 16 -12.95 2.36 13.87
C PHE A 16 -13.71 2.43 15.19
N GLN A 17 -14.69 3.34 15.31
CA GLN A 17 -15.45 3.55 16.54
C GLN A 17 -16.74 2.72 16.61
N GLY A 18 -17.35 2.40 15.45
CA GLY A 18 -18.71 1.85 15.39
C GLY A 18 -18.80 0.41 14.86
N HIS A 19 -17.80 -0.11 14.14
CA HIS A 19 -17.93 -1.38 13.43
C HIS A 19 -17.06 -2.50 14.01
N ASN A 20 -17.65 -3.32 14.89
CA ASN A 20 -16.97 -4.48 15.49
C ASN A 20 -16.36 -5.45 14.45
N LYS A 21 -16.97 -5.55 13.26
CA LYS A 21 -16.48 -6.41 12.17
C LYS A 21 -15.30 -5.83 11.40
N CYS A 22 -15.12 -4.51 11.40
CA CYS A 22 -14.04 -3.85 10.68
C CYS A 22 -12.78 -3.68 11.53
N SER A 23 -12.95 -3.57 12.85
CA SER A 23 -11.85 -3.39 13.80
C SER A 23 -11.10 -4.70 14.14
N ALA A 24 -11.65 -5.85 13.77
CA ALA A 24 -11.06 -7.16 14.04
C ALA A 24 -10.27 -7.68 12.83
N PRO A 25 -8.96 -7.98 12.96
CA PRO A 25 -8.21 -8.64 11.90
C PRO A 25 -8.80 -10.03 11.63
N GLN A 26 -8.90 -10.44 10.35
CA GLN A 26 -9.36 -11.79 9.99
C GLN A 26 -8.47 -12.89 10.57
N SER A 27 -7.18 -12.62 10.73
CA SER A 27 -6.17 -13.54 11.26
C SER A 27 -5.20 -12.76 12.15
N PRO A 28 -5.47 -12.67 13.47
CA PRO A 28 -4.70 -11.83 14.41
C PRO A 28 -3.21 -12.14 14.47
N ASP A 29 -2.84 -13.40 14.19
CA ASP A 29 -1.45 -13.88 14.21
C ASP A 29 -0.74 -13.72 12.85
N PHE A 30 -1.46 -13.28 11.82
CA PHE A 30 -0.90 -13.06 10.50
C PHE A 30 -0.18 -11.72 10.42
N SER A 31 1.01 -11.73 9.81
CA SER A 31 1.74 -10.53 9.43
C SER A 31 2.35 -10.75 8.04
N PRO A 32 2.26 -9.77 7.12
CA PRO A 32 2.99 -9.83 5.86
C PRO A 32 4.48 -10.05 6.10
N THR A 33 5.20 -10.68 5.17
CA THR A 33 6.66 -10.80 5.29
C THR A 33 7.33 -9.44 5.24
N ARG A 34 6.83 -8.55 4.35
CA ARG A 34 7.38 -7.23 4.09
C ARG A 34 6.29 -6.17 3.98
N LEU A 35 6.67 -4.95 4.31
CA LEU A 35 5.86 -3.74 4.13
C LEU A 35 6.72 -2.61 3.57
N VAL A 36 6.08 -1.64 2.95
CA VAL A 36 6.67 -0.33 2.68
C VAL A 36 6.40 0.57 3.88
N GLU A 37 7.47 1.00 4.55
CA GLU A 37 7.45 2.05 5.57
C GLU A 37 7.59 3.42 4.92
N ILE A 38 6.64 4.30 5.20
CA ILE A 38 6.73 5.72 4.89
C ILE A 38 7.55 6.36 6.02
N VAL A 39 8.79 6.73 5.70
CA VAL A 39 9.74 7.29 6.67
C VAL A 39 9.39 8.74 6.96
N ASP A 40 9.11 9.49 5.90
CA ASP A 40 8.67 10.88 5.91
C ASP A 40 7.90 11.20 4.61
N SER A 41 7.60 12.47 4.37
CA SER A 41 6.85 12.91 3.18
C SER A 41 7.59 12.75 1.84
N THR A 42 8.88 12.38 1.87
CA THR A 42 9.76 12.30 0.70
C THR A 42 10.45 10.96 0.55
N THR A 43 10.50 10.14 1.60
CA THR A 43 11.30 8.91 1.68
C THR A 43 10.44 7.72 2.10
N PHE A 44 10.63 6.59 1.43
CA PHE A 44 10.08 5.30 1.82
C PHE A 44 11.16 4.22 1.85
N ARG A 45 10.92 3.12 2.56
CA ARG A 45 11.77 1.93 2.54
C ARG A 45 10.97 0.65 2.65
N VAL A 46 11.51 -0.45 2.12
CA VAL A 46 10.97 -1.80 2.35
C VAL A 46 11.54 -2.36 3.65
N ILE A 47 10.69 -2.93 4.50
CA ILE A 47 11.09 -3.52 5.78
C ILE A 47 10.64 -4.98 5.86
N GLU A 48 11.41 -5.82 6.55
CA GLU A 48 11.01 -7.17 6.92
C GLU A 48 10.21 -7.13 8.23
N CYS A 49 8.95 -7.54 8.22
CA CYS A 49 8.07 -7.44 9.39
C CYS A 49 8.53 -8.33 10.55
N ARG A 50 9.26 -9.42 10.28
CA ARG A 50 9.89 -10.26 11.33
C ARG A 50 10.85 -9.48 12.24
N SER A 51 11.40 -8.37 11.76
CA SER A 51 12.29 -7.49 12.52
C SER A 51 11.56 -6.52 13.44
N ILE A 52 10.22 -6.46 13.37
CA ILE A 52 9.38 -5.49 14.09
C ILE A 52 8.48 -6.25 15.06
N LYS A 53 8.56 -5.91 16.35
CA LYS A 53 7.86 -6.61 17.44
C LYS A 53 6.36 -6.31 17.56
N THR A 54 5.76 -5.57 16.62
CA THR A 54 4.40 -5.04 16.78
C THR A 54 3.50 -5.44 15.62
N SER A 55 2.25 -5.74 15.95
CA SER A 55 1.13 -5.85 15.02
C SER A 55 0.82 -4.48 14.42
N GLN A 56 1.64 -4.06 13.47
CA GLN A 56 1.44 -2.76 12.83
C GLN A 56 0.30 -2.84 11.85
N ARG A 57 -0.66 -1.93 12.04
CA ARG A 57 -1.72 -1.69 11.07
C ARG A 57 -1.08 -1.16 9.79
N TYR A 58 -1.46 -1.75 8.66
CA TYR A 58 -1.03 -1.34 7.34
C TYR A 58 -2.23 -1.19 6.42
N VAL A 59 -2.00 -0.44 5.35
CA VAL A 59 -2.91 -0.28 4.22
C VAL A 59 -2.47 -1.24 3.12
N ALA A 60 -3.40 -1.85 2.39
CA ALA A 60 -3.06 -2.56 1.16
C ALA A 60 -3.30 -1.63 -0.04
N PHE A 61 -2.47 -1.75 -1.08
CA PHE A 61 -2.69 -1.08 -2.36
C PHE A 61 -3.09 -2.08 -3.43
N SER A 62 -4.18 -1.79 -4.13
CA SER A 62 -4.65 -2.57 -5.27
C SER A 62 -4.57 -1.71 -6.52
N HIS A 63 -3.86 -2.17 -7.54
CA HIS A 63 -3.60 -1.40 -8.76
C HIS A 63 -3.28 -2.32 -9.94
N CYS A 64 -3.44 -1.79 -11.14
CA CYS A 64 -2.94 -2.42 -12.36
C CYS A 64 -1.50 -1.99 -12.62
N TRP A 65 -0.61 -2.95 -12.86
CA TRP A 65 0.80 -2.63 -13.15
C TRP A 65 0.95 -1.93 -14.50
N GLY A 66 0.15 -2.36 -15.50
CA GLY A 66 0.26 -1.94 -16.89
C GLY A 66 1.42 -2.60 -17.61
N GLU A 67 1.75 -2.09 -18.80
CA GLU A 67 2.90 -2.53 -19.60
C GLU A 67 4.17 -1.71 -19.31
N VAL A 68 4.04 -0.62 -18.56
CA VAL A 68 5.14 0.30 -18.23
C VAL A 68 6.08 -0.32 -17.19
N GLU A 69 7.37 -0.05 -17.37
CA GLU A 69 8.40 -0.42 -16.40
C GLU A 69 8.16 0.35 -15.07
N THR A 70 7.70 -0.39 -14.07
CA THR A 70 7.50 0.10 -12.70
C THR A 70 8.63 -0.36 -11.79
N LEU A 71 8.91 0.43 -10.74
CA LEU A 71 9.84 0.02 -9.70
C LEU A 71 9.33 -1.26 -9.03
N LYS A 72 10.18 -2.30 -9.05
CA LYS A 72 9.91 -3.61 -8.48
C LYS A 72 10.99 -3.97 -7.47
N LEU A 73 10.62 -4.73 -6.46
CA LEU A 73 11.58 -5.37 -5.58
C LEU A 73 12.21 -6.56 -6.30
N LEU A 74 13.52 -6.49 -6.48
CA LEU A 74 14.37 -7.51 -7.08
C LEU A 74 15.47 -7.88 -6.10
N LYS A 75 16.04 -9.08 -6.22
CA LYS A 75 17.15 -9.51 -5.34
C LYS A 75 18.31 -8.51 -5.33
N VAL A 76 18.64 -7.94 -6.50
CA VAL A 76 19.76 -7.01 -6.68
C VAL A 76 19.52 -5.64 -6.04
N ASN A 77 18.28 -5.15 -6.03
CA ASN A 77 17.95 -3.81 -5.52
C ASN A 77 17.36 -3.83 -4.10
N LYS A 78 17.08 -5.02 -3.53
CA LYS A 78 16.57 -5.18 -2.16
C LYS A 78 17.36 -4.38 -1.12
N PRO A 79 18.71 -4.44 -1.05
CA PRO A 79 19.45 -3.66 -0.05
C PRO A 79 19.21 -2.15 -0.18
N ARG A 80 19.10 -1.64 -1.41
CA ARG A 80 18.82 -0.23 -1.69
C ARG A 80 17.41 0.17 -1.25
N LEU A 81 16.42 -0.69 -1.50
CA LEU A 81 15.04 -0.44 -1.07
C LEU A 81 14.89 -0.51 0.46
N GLU A 82 15.71 -1.32 1.14
CA GLU A 82 15.72 -1.42 2.60
C GLU A 82 16.39 -0.23 3.29
N THR A 83 17.39 0.40 2.67
CA THR A 83 18.00 1.63 3.20
C THR A 83 17.09 2.85 3.09
N GLY A 84 16.16 2.82 2.12
CA GLY A 84 15.22 3.88 1.81
C GLY A 84 15.63 4.72 0.60
N ILE A 85 14.63 5.09 -0.18
CA ILE A 85 14.78 5.87 -1.41
C ILE A 85 13.65 6.90 -1.54
N SER A 86 13.78 7.80 -2.53
CA SER A 86 12.81 8.88 -2.70
C SER A 86 11.47 8.36 -3.25
N ILE A 87 10.37 8.85 -2.67
CA ILE A 87 9.00 8.64 -3.19
C ILE A 87 8.88 9.15 -4.63
N SER A 88 9.68 10.14 -5.04
CA SER A 88 9.68 10.64 -6.42
C SER A 88 10.10 9.60 -7.47
N GLU A 89 10.80 8.53 -7.06
CA GLU A 89 11.18 7.41 -7.94
C GLU A 89 10.02 6.45 -8.22
N LEU A 90 8.91 6.56 -7.48
CA LEU A 90 7.76 5.70 -7.66
C LEU A 90 6.87 6.17 -8.81
N PRO A 91 6.14 5.26 -9.47
CA PRO A 91 5.08 5.63 -10.42
C PRO A 91 4.01 6.52 -9.79
N GLN A 92 3.24 7.21 -10.62
CA GLN A 92 2.28 8.20 -10.16
C GLN A 92 1.24 7.62 -9.18
N SER A 93 0.62 6.49 -9.50
CA SER A 93 -0.42 5.91 -8.64
C SER A 93 0.12 5.46 -7.28
N TYR A 94 1.40 5.09 -7.21
CA TYR A 94 2.07 4.69 -5.97
C TYR A 94 2.33 5.92 -5.09
N ARG A 95 2.76 7.03 -5.70
CA ARG A 95 2.93 8.32 -5.00
C ARG A 95 1.60 8.81 -4.44
N GLU A 96 0.53 8.69 -5.22
CA GLU A 96 -0.83 9.04 -4.79
C GLU A 96 -1.32 8.15 -3.64
N ALA A 97 -1.04 6.84 -3.68
CA ALA A 97 -1.35 5.92 -2.58
C ALA A 97 -0.56 6.26 -1.29
N ILE A 98 0.72 6.62 -1.42
CA ILE A 98 1.55 7.05 -0.28
C ILE A 98 1.07 8.40 0.27
N ASP A 99 0.73 9.37 -0.58
CA ASP A 99 0.14 10.65 -0.14
C ASP A 99 -1.18 10.43 0.61
N ALA A 100 -2.03 9.54 0.12
CA ALA A 100 -3.25 9.13 0.83
C ALA A 100 -2.94 8.53 2.20
N CYS A 101 -1.96 7.63 2.30
CA CYS A 101 -1.50 7.11 3.60
C CYS A 101 -1.03 8.22 4.54
N ILE A 102 -0.20 9.16 4.06
CA ILE A 102 0.29 10.30 4.86
C ILE A 102 -0.89 11.14 5.39
N ARG A 103 -1.85 11.49 4.52
CA ARG A 103 -3.02 12.31 4.89
C ARG A 103 -3.98 11.62 5.85
N LEU A 104 -4.01 10.29 5.83
CA LEU A 104 -4.83 9.43 6.68
C LEU A 104 -4.06 8.88 7.88
N ASN A 105 -2.82 9.34 8.11
CA ASN A 105 -1.96 8.97 9.22
C ASN A 105 -1.61 7.47 9.29
N PHE A 106 -1.36 6.86 8.13
CA PHE A 106 -0.83 5.50 8.00
C PHE A 106 0.64 5.52 7.66
N LYS A 107 1.42 4.71 8.39
CA LYS A 107 2.87 4.60 8.22
C LYS A 107 3.29 3.45 7.29
N PHE A 108 2.43 2.43 7.15
CA PHE A 108 2.76 1.22 6.42
C PHE A 108 1.76 0.94 5.31
N ILE A 109 2.28 0.61 4.15
CA ILE A 109 1.50 0.17 3.00
C ILE A 109 2.10 -1.10 2.41
N TRP A 110 1.25 -2.04 2.03
CA TRP A 110 1.64 -3.21 1.26
C TRP A 110 1.37 -2.96 -0.21
N ILE A 111 2.40 -3.12 -1.05
CA ILE A 111 2.34 -2.98 -2.49
C ILE A 111 3.02 -4.21 -3.07
N ASP A 112 2.29 -5.05 -3.80
CA ASP A 112 2.75 -6.34 -4.32
C ASP A 112 4.10 -6.26 -5.05
N SER A 113 4.28 -5.29 -5.94
CA SER A 113 5.51 -5.08 -6.72
C SER A 113 6.72 -4.75 -5.84
N LEU A 114 6.52 -4.16 -4.66
CA LEU A 114 7.57 -3.76 -3.71
C LEU A 114 7.70 -4.68 -2.50
N CYS A 115 6.67 -5.49 -2.22
CA CYS A 115 6.60 -6.40 -1.08
C CYS A 115 6.72 -7.88 -1.47
N ILE A 116 6.94 -8.17 -2.77
CA ILE A 116 7.24 -9.51 -3.31
C ILE A 116 8.49 -9.39 -4.18
N ILE A 117 9.45 -10.31 -4.03
CA ILE A 117 10.68 -10.34 -4.83
C ILE A 117 10.34 -10.90 -6.22
N GLN A 118 10.25 -10.01 -7.21
CA GLN A 118 9.66 -10.30 -8.53
C GLN A 118 10.51 -11.26 -9.39
N ASP A 119 11.82 -11.32 -9.14
CA ASP A 119 12.77 -12.24 -9.79
C ASP A 119 13.02 -13.52 -8.95
N SER A 120 12.10 -13.86 -8.04
CA SER A 120 12.19 -15.05 -7.20
C SER A 120 10.89 -15.86 -7.24
N THR A 121 10.91 -16.96 -7.99
CA THR A 121 9.75 -17.87 -8.09
C THR A 121 9.31 -18.41 -6.73
N ASP A 122 10.24 -18.72 -5.83
CA ASP A 122 9.93 -19.26 -4.51
C ASP A 122 9.30 -18.21 -3.60
N ASP A 123 9.79 -16.96 -3.66
CA ASP A 123 9.23 -15.84 -2.90
C ASP A 123 7.82 -15.51 -3.41
N TRP A 124 7.66 -15.41 -4.72
CA TRP A 124 6.35 -15.20 -5.33
C TRP A 124 5.34 -16.28 -4.93
N ARG A 125 5.73 -17.56 -4.93
CA ARG A 125 4.87 -18.66 -4.49
C ARG A 125 4.47 -18.52 -3.01
N ALA A 126 5.40 -18.14 -2.15
CA ALA A 126 5.14 -17.96 -0.73
C ALA A 126 4.19 -16.79 -0.46
N GLU A 127 4.43 -15.63 -1.08
CA GLU A 127 3.64 -14.42 -0.88
C GLU A 127 2.27 -14.49 -1.57
N SER A 128 2.19 -15.07 -2.77
CA SER A 128 0.91 -15.20 -3.48
C SER A 128 -0.06 -16.13 -2.73
N ALA A 129 0.44 -17.19 -2.09
CA ALA A 129 -0.35 -18.09 -1.27
C ALA A 129 -0.95 -17.39 -0.03
N THR A 130 -0.34 -16.31 0.45
CA THR A 130 -0.80 -15.56 1.64
C THR A 130 -1.48 -14.24 1.28
N MET A 131 -1.56 -13.87 0.01
CA MET A 131 -2.10 -12.59 -0.45
C MET A 131 -3.53 -12.31 0.05
N MET A 132 -4.38 -13.33 0.11
CA MET A 132 -5.72 -13.20 0.72
C MET A 132 -5.65 -12.72 2.17
N HIS A 133 -4.70 -13.24 2.95
CA HIS A 133 -4.50 -12.82 4.34
C HIS A 133 -3.91 -11.41 4.42
N VAL A 134 -3.07 -11.01 3.46
CA VAL A 134 -2.57 -9.63 3.38
C VAL A 134 -3.73 -8.66 3.18
N TYR A 135 -4.58 -8.87 2.18
CA TYR A 135 -5.73 -7.99 1.98
C TYR A 135 -6.77 -8.08 3.11
N GLY A 136 -7.01 -9.29 3.64
CA GLY A 136 -7.99 -9.52 4.71
C GLY A 136 -7.58 -8.99 6.09
N ASN A 137 -6.30 -8.69 6.31
CA ASN A 137 -5.78 -8.12 7.56
C ASN A 137 -5.32 -6.66 7.42
N ALA A 138 -5.36 -6.09 6.22
CA ALA A 138 -5.15 -4.66 6.02
C ALA A 138 -6.30 -3.87 6.68
N LEU A 139 -5.96 -2.71 7.24
CA LEU A 139 -6.96 -1.84 7.88
C LEU A 139 -7.91 -1.22 6.86
N LEU A 140 -7.39 -0.93 5.67
CA LEU A 140 -8.14 -0.53 4.49
C LEU A 140 -7.34 -0.90 3.24
N THR A 141 -8.02 -0.95 2.10
CA THR A 141 -7.39 -1.08 0.79
C THR A 141 -7.62 0.19 -0.01
N ILE A 142 -6.54 0.80 -0.52
CA ILE A 142 -6.60 1.86 -1.52
C ILE A 142 -6.61 1.19 -2.88
N ALA A 143 -7.62 1.47 -3.69
CA ALA A 143 -7.73 0.94 -5.04
C ALA A 143 -7.50 2.06 -6.08
N ALA A 144 -6.50 1.90 -6.93
CA ALA A 144 -6.25 2.79 -8.07
C ALA A 144 -7.18 2.44 -9.25
N ALA A 145 -8.50 2.57 -9.04
CA ALA A 145 -9.52 2.05 -9.95
C ALA A 145 -9.65 2.84 -11.28
N ALA A 146 -9.11 4.06 -11.35
CA ALA A 146 -9.19 4.91 -12.54
C ALA A 146 -7.91 4.89 -13.39
N ALA A 147 -6.84 4.23 -12.92
CA ALA A 147 -5.58 4.11 -13.63
C ALA A 147 -5.50 2.73 -14.30
N ALA A 148 -5.32 2.71 -15.63
CA ALA A 148 -5.09 1.48 -16.37
C ALA A 148 -3.68 0.90 -16.11
N GLU A 149 -2.74 1.78 -15.71
CA GLU A 149 -1.36 1.45 -15.44
C GLU A 149 -0.74 2.32 -14.34
N SER A 150 0.41 1.91 -13.80
CA SER A 150 1.01 2.56 -12.63
C SER A 150 1.49 4.01 -12.87
N SER A 151 1.78 4.37 -14.12
CA SER A 151 2.18 5.71 -14.57
C SER A 151 1.05 6.74 -14.53
N GLU A 152 -0.22 6.30 -14.51
CA GLU A 152 -1.38 7.20 -14.57
C GLU A 152 -1.82 7.71 -13.20
N SER A 153 -2.49 8.87 -13.20
CA SER A 153 -3.19 9.38 -12.03
C SER A 153 -4.46 8.59 -11.78
N SER A 154 -4.66 8.09 -10.55
CA SER A 154 -5.94 7.54 -10.13
C SER A 154 -6.78 8.53 -9.32
N LEU A 155 -6.21 9.66 -8.88
CA LEU A 155 -6.91 10.72 -8.14
C LEU A 155 -7.32 11.91 -9.02
N ALA A 156 -7.54 11.68 -10.32
CA ALA A 156 -7.96 12.72 -11.25
C ALA A 156 -9.33 13.31 -10.88
N HIS A 157 -9.55 14.58 -11.23
CA HIS A 157 -10.84 15.24 -11.07
C HIS A 157 -11.91 14.51 -11.90
N ARG A 158 -12.93 13.99 -11.23
CA ARG A 158 -14.08 13.38 -11.89
C ARG A 158 -15.16 14.43 -12.09
N ASP A 159 -15.48 14.77 -13.33
CA ASP A 159 -16.65 15.58 -13.64
C ASP A 159 -17.90 14.69 -13.56
N PRO A 160 -18.80 14.88 -12.59
CA PRO A 160 -20.00 14.04 -12.44
C PRO A 160 -20.99 14.19 -13.61
N LEU A 161 -20.83 15.19 -14.48
CA LEU A 161 -21.70 15.42 -15.64
C LEU A 161 -21.18 14.75 -16.92
N ASN A 162 -19.95 14.24 -16.94
CA ASN A 162 -19.37 13.50 -18.05
C ASN A 162 -19.21 12.02 -17.64
N ILE A 163 -20.26 11.23 -17.86
CA ILE A 163 -20.27 9.76 -17.71
C ILE A 163 -20.38 9.13 -19.10
#